data_AF-A0A7W8B212-F1
#
_entry.id   AF-A0A7W8B212-F1
#
_cell.length_a   1.000
_cell.length_b   1.000
_cell.length_c   1.000
_cell.angle_alpha   90.00
_cell.angle_beta   90.00
_cell.angle_gamma   90.00
#
_symmetry.space_group_name_H-M   'P 1'
#
loop_
_entity.id
_entity.type
_entity.pdbx_description
1 polymer ?
#
loop_
_entity_poly.entity_id
_entity_poly.type
_entity_poly.pdbx_seq_one_letter_code
_entity_poly.pdbx_strand_id
1 'polypeptide(L)' 'MTPSGPVSLGLPEPPVRPIAERRTTRRIQVGPVAVGGGAPVSVQSMTTTRTSDIGATLQQIAELTASGCQ' A
#
# COMPACT_ATOMS: atom_id res chain seq x y z
N MET A 1 -1.85 -5.22 35.36
CA MET A 1 -1.38 -4.69 34.06
C MET A 1 -2.19 -5.37 32.97
N THR A 2 -3.32 -4.78 32.58
CA THR A 2 -4.23 -5.35 31.57
C THR A 2 -3.62 -5.17 30.17
N PRO A 3 -3.62 -6.19 29.30
CA PRO A 3 -3.13 -6.04 27.94
C PRO A 3 -4.09 -5.14 27.16
N SER A 4 -3.57 -4.03 26.64
CA SER A 4 -4.26 -3.15 25.70
C SER A 4 -4.56 -3.95 24.43
N GLY A 5 -5.83 -4.32 24.25
CA GLY A 5 -6.31 -4.90 23.00
C GLY A 5 -6.07 -3.98 21.81
N PRO A 6 -6.07 -4.50 20.57
CA PRO A 6 -5.89 -3.68 19.38
C PRO A 6 -6.96 -2.59 19.34
N VAL A 7 -6.51 -1.33 19.29
CA VAL A 7 -7.40 -0.17 19.14
C VAL A 7 -8.15 -0.32 17.83
N SER A 8 -9.47 -0.47 17.89
CA SER A 8 -10.30 -0.56 16.69
C SER A 8 -10.35 0.80 16.01
N LEU A 9 -9.65 0.94 14.89
CA LEU A 9 -9.44 2.20 14.15
C LEU A 9 -10.71 2.72 13.44
N GLY A 10 -11.86 2.05 13.56
CA GLY A 10 -13.09 2.44 12.88
C GLY A 10 -12.95 2.46 11.34
N LEU A 11 -12.09 1.59 10.79
CA LEU A 11 -11.89 1.51 9.35
C LEU A 11 -13.20 1.02 8.70
N PRO A 12 -13.75 1.74 7.71
CA PRO A 12 -14.91 1.26 6.97
C PRO A 12 -14.54 -0.05 6.26
N GLU A 13 -15.44 -1.03 6.28
CA GLU A 13 -15.24 -2.26 5.51
C GLU A 13 -15.07 -1.86 4.04
N PRO A 14 -13.95 -2.26 3.38
CA PRO A 14 -13.78 -1.98 1.98
C PRO A 14 -14.92 -2.65 1.21
N PRO A 15 -15.53 -1.96 0.23
CA PRO A 15 -16.65 -2.52 -0.50
C PRO A 15 -16.19 -3.82 -1.17
N VAL A 16 -16.93 -4.91 -0.92
CA VAL A 16 -16.64 -6.27 -1.42
C VAL A 16 -16.55 -6.31 -2.96
N ARG A 17 -17.11 -5.30 -3.63
CA ARG A 17 -17.06 -5.13 -5.08
C ARG A 17 -16.67 -3.69 -5.45
N PRO A 18 -15.82 -3.49 -6.46
CA PRO A 18 -15.56 -2.16 -7.00
C PRO A 18 -16.87 -1.50 -7.47
N ILE A 19 -17.01 -0.20 -7.23
CA ILE A 19 -18.20 0.59 -7.63
C ILE A 19 -18.39 0.59 -9.15
N ALA A 20 -17.31 0.40 -9.91
CA ALA A 20 -17.31 0.31 -11.36
C ALA A 20 -16.25 -0.69 -11.85
N GLU A 21 -16.46 -1.23 -13.06
CA GLU A 21 -15.46 -2.07 -13.71
C GLU A 21 -14.19 -1.27 -14.02
N ARG A 22 -13.03 -1.88 -13.76
CA ARG A 22 -11.74 -1.26 -14.05
C ARG A 22 -11.52 -1.22 -15.55
N ARG A 23 -11.19 -0.02 -16.08
CA ARG A 23 -10.84 0.17 -17.49
C ARG A 23 -9.74 -0.79 -17.95
N THR A 24 -9.94 -1.40 -19.11
CA THR A 24 -8.90 -2.19 -19.79
C THR A 24 -7.74 -1.30 -20.20
N THR A 25 -6.56 -1.56 -19.65
CA THR A 25 -5.32 -0.84 -19.94
C THR A 25 -4.23 -1.80 -20.37
N ARG A 26 -3.18 -1.29 -21.04
CA ARG A 26 -1.97 -2.07 -21.30
C ARG A 26 -1.31 -2.47 -19.98
N ARG A 27 -0.80 -3.70 -19.91
CA ARG A 27 0.00 -4.18 -18.77
C ARG A 27 1.42 -3.64 -18.86
N ILE A 28 1.96 -3.17 -17.74
CA ILE A 28 3.37 -2.80 -17.57
C ILE A 28 3.95 -3.49 -16.33
N GLN A 29 5.28 -3.55 -16.25
CA GLN A 29 6.01 -4.08 -15.10
C GLN A 29 6.74 -2.93 -14.39
N VAL A 30 6.56 -2.83 -13.08
CA VAL A 30 7.31 -1.94 -12.19
C VAL A 30 8.15 -2.84 -11.29
N GLY A 31 9.39 -3.10 -11.71
CA GLY A 31 10.19 -4.17 -11.11
C GLY A 31 9.45 -5.52 -11.21
N PRO A 32 9.18 -6.21 -10.09
CA PRO A 32 8.41 -7.46 -10.09
C PRO A 32 6.88 -7.25 -10.08
N VAL A 33 6.38 -6.02 -9.96
CA VAL A 33 4.94 -5.73 -9.79
C VAL A 33 4.28 -5.42 -11.12
N ALA A 34 3.25 -6.20 -11.46
CA ALA A 34 2.48 -6.00 -12.69
C ALA A 34 1.35 -4.98 -12.49
N VAL A 35 1.32 -3.92 -13.31
CA VAL A 35 0.32 -2.85 -13.22
C VAL A 35 -0.49 -2.76 -14.53
N GLY A 36 -1.81 -2.72 -14.41
CA GLY A 36 -2.73 -2.64 -15.55
C GLY A 36 -3.04 -4.00 -16.17
N GLY A 37 -3.79 -4.01 -17.27
CA GLY A 37 -4.09 -5.24 -18.04
C GLY A 37 -4.74 -6.36 -17.24
N GLY A 38 -5.63 -6.02 -16.29
CA GLY A 38 -6.31 -7.00 -15.45
C GLY A 38 -5.50 -7.49 -14.24
N ALA A 39 -4.27 -7.02 -14.03
CA ALA A 39 -3.53 -7.29 -12.79
C ALA A 39 -4.23 -6.67 -11.57
N PRO A 40 -4.07 -7.25 -10.36
CA PRO A 40 -4.58 -6.66 -9.11
C PRO A 40 -4.17 -5.20 -8.95
N VAL A 41 -4.96 -4.43 -8.20
CA VAL A 41 -4.62 -3.03 -7.88
C VAL A 41 -3.51 -3.04 -6.83
N SER A 42 -2.34 -2.49 -7.20
CA SER A 42 -1.22 -2.30 -6.28
C SER A 42 -1.48 -1.10 -5.36
N VAL A 43 -1.05 -1.20 -4.10
CA VAL A 43 -1.16 -0.12 -3.11
C VAL A 43 0.20 0.56 -3.01
N GLN A 44 0.29 1.82 -3.41
CA GLN A 44 1.53 2.58 -3.41
C GLN A 44 1.47 3.73 -2.41
N SER A 45 2.62 4.12 -1.88
CA SER A 45 2.78 5.22 -0.95
C SER A 45 4.05 6.02 -1.27
N MET A 46 4.31 7.07 -0.50
CA MET A 46 5.45 7.96 -0.66
C MET A 46 6.08 8.28 0.70
N THR A 47 7.41 8.25 0.77
CA THR A 47 8.16 8.64 1.97
C THR A 47 8.07 10.15 2.19
N THR A 48 7.99 10.57 3.44
CA THR A 48 7.95 11.98 3.87
C THR A 48 9.26 12.44 4.50
N THR A 49 10.20 11.53 4.74
CA THR A 49 11.56 11.84 5.21
C THR A 49 12.35 12.62 4.16
N ARG A 50 13.41 13.33 4.59
CA ARG A 50 14.38 13.90 3.65
C ARG A 50 15.13 12.74 2.99
N THR A 51 15.07 12.63 1.67
CA THR A 51 15.67 11.51 0.91
C THR A 51 17.18 11.38 1.14
N SER A 52 17.88 12.47 1.45
CA SER A 52 19.31 12.43 1.80
C SER A 52 19.59 11.78 3.16
N ASP A 53 18.59 11.70 4.04
CA ASP A 53 18.66 10.90 5.26
C ASP A 53 18.29 9.45 4.95
N ILE A 54 19.34 8.67 4.69
CA ILE A 54 19.23 7.26 4.30
C ILE A 54 18.54 6.45 5.42
N GLY A 55 18.93 6.68 6.68
CA GLY A 55 18.45 5.89 7.81
C GLY A 55 16.95 6.09 8.02
N ALA A 56 16.50 7.34 8.10
CA ALA A 56 15.09 7.65 8.27
C ALA A 56 14.24 7.12 7.10
N THR A 57 14.74 7.29 5.87
CA THR A 57 14.02 6.86 4.66
C THR A 57 13.88 5.35 4.58
N LEU A 58 14.94 4.59 4.90
CA LEU A 58 14.86 3.13 4.92
C LEU A 58 13.88 2.60 5.97
N GLN A 59 13.84 3.22 7.15
CA GLN A 59 12.87 2.83 8.18
C GLN A 59 11.43 3.08 7.74
N GLN A 60 11.16 4.24 7.15
CA GLN A 60 9.83 4.53 6.63
C GLN A 60 9.44 3.57 5.48
N ILE A 61 10.37 3.20 4.61
CA ILE A 61 10.12 2.19 3.56
C ILE A 61 9.73 0.85 4.20
N ALA A 62 10.43 0.41 5.24
CA ALA A 62 10.14 -0.83 5.94
C ALA A 62 8.73 -0.81 6.57
N GLU A 63 8.36 0.30 7.22
CA GLU A 63 7.03 0.51 7.80
C GLU A 63 5.92 0.48 6.73
N LEU A 64 6.12 1.20 5.61
CA LEU A 64 5.17 1.20 4.50
C LEU A 64 5.01 -0.19 3.89
N THR A 65 6.11 -0.92 3.72
CA THR A 65 6.08 -2.30 3.21
C THR A 65 5.33 -3.22 4.17
N ALA A 66 5.57 -3.10 5.48
CA ALA A 66 4.85 -3.88 6.50
C ALA A 66 3.35 -3.58 6.54
N SER A 67 2.93 -2.37 6.14
CA SER A 67 1.53 -1.99 6.00
C SER A 67 0.84 -2.51 4.72
N GLY A 68 1.57 -3.21 3.84
CA GLY A 68 1.03 -3.79 2.61
C GLY A 68 1.23 -2.92 1.35
N CYS A 69 2.13 -1.93 1.41
CA CYS A 69 2.56 -1.17 0.23
C CYS A 69 3.41 -2.05 -0.70
N GLN A 70 3.11 -2.04 -2.01
CA GLN A 70 3.77 -2.81 -3.06
C GLN A 70 3.81 -2.09 -4.42
#